data_AF-A0A930X7K2-F1
#
_entry.id   AF-A0A930X7K2-F1
#
_cell.length_a   1.000
_cell.length_b   1.000
_cell.length_c   1.000
_cell.angle_alpha   90.00
_cell.angle_beta   90.00
_cell.angle_gamma   90.00
#
_symmetry.space_group_name_H-M   'P 1'
#
loop_
_entity.id
_entity.type
_entity.pdbx_description
1 polymer ?
#
loop_
_entity_poly.entity_id
_entity_poly.type
_entity_poly.pdbx_seq_one_letter_code
_entity_poly.pdbx_strand_id
1 'polypeptide(L)'
;MYDSDFSTDAAETGPLYRNLWYYLVFPVDAWQQGPRDDWFEAQKADEIWPMMIFLLPGIVLLAAFSLQLGFFSSLFFYGFEAGLLAVVCKFYAALERAEHIIELFFNFWAALVLHAFCFMLLFGFFSILL
;
A
#
# COMPACT_ATOMS: atom_id res chain seq x y z
N MET A 1 25.95 -30.87 -24.95
CA MET A 1 26.25 -29.98 -23.81
C MET A 1 25.30 -28.82 -24.00
N TYR A 2 24.18 -28.83 -23.29
CA TYR A 2 23.13 -27.84 -23.52
C TYR A 2 23.59 -26.49 -23.00
N ASP A 3 23.54 -25.50 -23.88
CA ASP A 3 23.57 -24.08 -23.55
C ASP A 3 22.51 -23.76 -22.49
N SER A 4 22.88 -22.94 -21.54
CA SER A 4 21.92 -22.12 -20.81
C SER A 4 22.55 -20.76 -20.62
N ASP A 5 22.38 -19.93 -21.64
CA ASP A 5 22.41 -18.48 -21.60
C ASP A 5 21.62 -17.99 -20.38
N PHE A 6 22.28 -17.90 -19.23
CA PHE A 6 21.77 -17.21 -18.06
C PHE A 6 22.08 -15.71 -18.20
N SER A 7 21.73 -15.16 -19.37
CA SER A 7 22.05 -13.80 -19.76
C SER A 7 20.96 -13.21 -20.64
N THR A 8 19.68 -13.30 -20.26
CA THR A 8 18.65 -12.46 -20.90
C THR A 8 17.29 -12.29 -20.20
N ASP A 9 17.05 -12.78 -18.99
CA ASP A 9 15.73 -12.58 -18.34
C ASP A 9 15.67 -11.33 -17.44
N ALA A 10 16.73 -10.51 -17.41
CA ALA A 10 16.75 -9.24 -16.68
C ALA A 10 16.36 -8.03 -17.55
N ALA A 11 15.85 -8.24 -18.77
CA ALA A 11 15.63 -7.20 -19.77
C ALA A 11 14.18 -7.08 -20.29
N GLU A 12 13.19 -7.62 -19.58
CA GLU A 12 11.77 -7.39 -19.87
C GLU A 12 10.96 -7.06 -18.61
N THR A 13 11.44 -6.14 -17.76
CA THR A 13 10.49 -5.35 -16.96
C THR A 13 9.83 -4.35 -17.91
N GLY A 14 8.79 -4.81 -18.60
CA GLY A 14 7.83 -3.94 -19.28
C GLY A 14 7.36 -2.81 -18.36
N PRO A 15 6.79 -1.72 -18.89
CA PRO A 15 6.39 -0.58 -18.07
C PRO A 15 5.56 -1.09 -16.90
N LEU A 16 6.09 -0.93 -15.68
CA LEU A 16 5.41 -1.24 -14.43
C LEU A 16 4.09 -0.48 -14.49
N TYR A 17 2.99 -1.17 -14.83
CA TYR A 17 1.69 -0.55 -15.10
C TYR A 17 1.11 -0.09 -13.77
N ARG A 18 1.60 1.05 -13.28
CA ARG A 18 1.10 1.75 -12.09
C ARG A 18 -0.22 2.40 -12.46
N ASN A 19 -1.28 1.60 -12.43
CA ASN A 19 -2.64 2.05 -12.65
C ASN A 19 -3.11 2.93 -11.49
N LEU A 20 -4.19 3.69 -11.67
CA LEU A 20 -4.75 4.55 -10.60
C LEU A 20 -4.99 3.78 -9.28
N TRP A 21 -5.40 2.51 -9.38
CA TRP A 21 -5.61 1.61 -8.25
C TRP A 21 -4.34 1.27 -7.48
N TYR A 22 -3.17 1.30 -8.13
CA TYR A 22 -1.87 1.14 -7.44
C TYR A 22 -1.66 2.26 -6.42
N TYR A 23 -1.94 3.49 -6.82
CA TYR A 23 -1.76 4.68 -5.98
C TYR A 23 -2.80 4.81 -4.86
N LEU A 24 -3.84 3.97 -4.83
CA LEU A 24 -4.71 3.86 -3.65
C LEU A 24 -4.01 3.13 -2.50
N VAL A 25 -3.16 2.16 -2.81
CA VAL A 25 -2.39 1.37 -1.83
C VAL A 25 -1.05 2.03 -1.52
N PHE A 26 -0.38 2.55 -2.55
CA PHE A 26 0.92 3.20 -2.43
C PHE A 26 0.85 4.67 -2.89
N PRO A 27 0.14 5.54 -2.15
CA PRO A 27 -0.01 6.94 -2.54
C PRO A 27 1.31 7.71 -2.47
N VAL A 28 2.20 7.38 -1.51
CA VAL A 28 3.49 8.09 -1.34
C VAL A 28 4.39 7.89 -2.56
N ASP A 29 4.24 6.76 -3.26
CA ASP A 29 4.96 6.48 -4.49
C ASP A 29 4.64 7.46 -5.63
N ALA A 30 3.51 8.18 -5.58
CA ALA A 30 3.18 9.21 -6.57
C ALA A 30 4.07 10.46 -6.46
N TRP A 31 4.64 10.72 -5.27
CA TRP A 31 5.41 11.93 -4.98
C TRP A 31 6.92 11.70 -4.81
N GLN A 32 7.37 10.45 -4.78
CA GLN A 32 8.80 10.15 -4.72
C GLN A 32 9.48 10.45 -6.06
N GLN A 33 10.50 11.32 -6.00
CA GLN A 33 11.41 11.59 -7.11
C GLN A 33 12.81 11.14 -6.66
N GLY A 34 13.30 10.01 -7.16
CA GLY A 34 14.60 9.47 -6.77
C GLY A 34 14.89 8.09 -7.37
N PRO A 35 16.14 7.60 -7.23
CA PRO A 35 16.48 6.24 -7.65
C PRO A 35 15.63 5.25 -6.86
N ARG A 36 14.98 4.34 -7.59
CA ARG A 36 14.15 3.28 -7.02
C ARG A 36 14.87 1.95 -7.13
N ASP A 37 14.68 1.12 -6.11
CA ASP A 37 15.13 -0.26 -6.17
C ASP A 37 14.11 -1.05 -7.00
N ASP A 38 14.46 -1.35 -8.25
CA ASP A 38 13.57 -1.97 -9.23
C ASP A 38 13.01 -3.32 -8.72
N TRP A 39 13.79 -4.05 -7.91
CA TRP A 39 13.36 -5.30 -7.31
C TRP A 39 12.26 -5.08 -6.26
N PHE A 40 12.39 -4.06 -5.42
CA PHE A 40 11.39 -3.73 -4.41
C PHE A 40 10.10 -3.20 -5.03
N GLU A 41 10.21 -2.40 -6.09
CA GLU A 41 9.07 -1.91 -6.85
C GLU A 41 8.29 -3.04 -7.55
N ALA A 42 9.01 -4.01 -8.12
CA ALA A 42 8.39 -5.21 -8.69
C ALA A 42 7.65 -6.02 -7.62
N GLN A 43 8.27 -6.28 -6.46
CA GLN A 43 7.61 -6.96 -5.35
C GLN A 43 6.36 -6.22 -4.84
N LYS A 44 6.44 -4.88 -4.74
CA LYS A 44 5.28 -4.06 -4.35
C LYS A 44 4.12 -4.26 -5.32
N ALA A 45 4.38 -4.27 -6.62
CA ALA A 45 3.34 -4.40 -7.64
C ALA A 45 2.78 -5.82 -7.77
N ASP A 46 3.65 -6.83 -7.69
CA ASP A 46 3.27 -8.23 -7.98
C ASP A 46 2.66 -8.95 -6.78
N GLU A 47 3.09 -8.61 -5.56
CA GLU A 47 2.69 -9.34 -4.36
C GLU A 47 1.90 -8.48 -3.36
N ILE A 48 2.43 -7.31 -3.01
CA ILE A 48 1.88 -6.51 -1.90
C ILE A 48 0.62 -5.76 -2.34
N TRP A 49 0.65 -5.13 -3.53
CA TRP A 49 -0.48 -4.39 -4.10
C TRP A 49 -1.80 -5.19 -4.16
N PRO A 50 -1.85 -6.39 -4.78
CA PRO A 50 -3.11 -7.10 -5.00
C PRO A 50 -3.76 -7.56 -3.70
N MET A 51 -2.97 -7.81 -2.64
CA MET A 51 -3.51 -8.13 -1.32
C MET A 51 -4.07 -6.87 -0.63
N MET A 52 -3.33 -5.77 -0.70
CA MET A 52 -3.63 -4.55 0.05
C MET A 52 -4.81 -3.75 -0.52
N ILE A 53 -5.10 -3.87 -1.83
CA ILE A 53 -6.22 -3.16 -2.47
C ILE A 53 -7.58 -3.52 -1.87
N PHE A 54 -7.72 -4.72 -1.32
CA PHE A 54 -8.93 -5.15 -0.62
C PHE A 54 -8.79 -5.04 0.91
N LEU A 55 -7.60 -5.30 1.44
CA LEU A 55 -7.36 -5.31 2.89
C LEU A 55 -7.50 -3.91 3.50
N LEU A 56 -6.87 -2.89 2.91
CA LEU A 56 -6.86 -1.53 3.44
C LEU A 56 -8.26 -0.90 3.54
N PRO A 57 -9.11 -0.92 2.50
CA PRO A 57 -10.49 -0.43 2.65
C PRO A 57 -11.29 -1.24 3.68
N GLY A 58 -11.07 -2.56 3.76
CA GLY A 58 -11.69 -3.41 4.77
C GLY A 58 -11.33 -3.01 6.20
N ILE A 59 -10.05 -2.73 6.47
CA ILE A 59 -9.57 -2.24 7.76
C ILE A 59 -10.23 -0.92 8.12
N VAL A 60 -10.30 0.03 7.17
CA VAL A 60 -10.91 1.33 7.39
C VAL A 60 -12.41 1.22 7.70
N LEU A 61 -13.15 0.39 6.95
CA LEU A 61 -14.57 0.17 7.21
C LEU A 61 -14.78 -0.47 8.59
N LEU A 62 -14.02 -1.51 8.92
CA LEU A 62 -14.10 -2.18 10.22
C LEU A 62 -13.80 -1.21 11.37
N ALA A 63 -12.73 -0.41 11.24
CA ALA A 63 -12.37 0.60 12.23
C ALA A 63 -13.50 1.63 12.42
N ALA A 64 -14.10 2.12 11.33
CA ALA A 64 -15.21 3.07 11.39
C ALA A 64 -16.45 2.48 12.11
N PHE A 65 -16.82 1.23 11.80
CA PHE A 65 -17.99 0.58 12.41
C PHE A 65 -17.76 0.16 13.87
N SER A 66 -16.57 -0.33 14.20
CA SER A 66 -16.30 -0.94 15.51
C SER A 66 -15.84 0.04 16.56
N LEU A 67 -15.03 1.04 16.20
CA LEU A 67 -14.32 1.84 17.20
C LEU A 67 -15.03 3.14 17.57
N GLN A 68 -15.93 3.67 16.72
CA GLN A 68 -16.62 4.97 16.93
C GLN A 68 -15.68 6.08 17.43
N LEU A 69 -14.41 6.02 17.01
CA LEU A 69 -13.38 6.93 17.49
C LEU A 69 -13.48 8.28 16.79
N GLY A 70 -13.15 9.34 17.51
CA GLY A 70 -12.92 10.65 16.90
C GLY A 70 -11.79 10.61 15.86
N PHE A 71 -11.77 11.58 14.95
CA PHE A 71 -10.82 11.66 13.83
C PHE A 71 -9.35 11.52 14.27
N PHE A 72 -8.94 12.26 15.31
CA PHE A 72 -7.56 12.23 15.80
C PHE A 72 -7.14 10.88 16.39
N SER A 73 -8.03 10.22 17.14
CA SER A 73 -7.76 8.89 17.66
C SER A 73 -7.64 7.87 16.53
N SER A 74 -8.46 8.01 15.48
CA SER A 74 -8.40 7.13 14.30
C SER A 74 -7.07 7.25 13.55
N LEU A 75 -6.47 8.45 13.46
CA LEU A 75 -5.15 8.64 12.86
C LEU A 75 -4.04 7.86 13.57
N PHE A 76 -4.08 7.81 14.92
CA PHE A 76 -3.12 7.04 15.71
C PHE A 76 -3.31 5.54 15.49
N PHE A 77 -4.54 5.06 15.49
CA PHE A 77 -4.84 3.65 15.18
C PHE A 77 -4.40 3.27 13.76
N TYR A 78 -4.65 4.11 12.76
CA TYR A 78 -4.13 3.86 11.41
C TYR A 78 -2.60 3.85 11.36
N GLY A 79 -1.94 4.68 12.15
CA GLY A 79 -0.48 4.62 12.29
C GLY A 79 -0.03 3.29 12.88
N PHE A 80 -0.67 2.83 13.95
CA PHE A 80 -0.37 1.53 14.55
C PHE A 80 -0.61 0.35 13.59
N GLU A 81 -1.77 0.32 12.91
CA GLU A 81 -2.11 -0.70 11.91
C GLU A 81 -1.14 -0.68 10.72
N ALA A 82 -0.78 0.50 10.20
CA ALA A 82 0.22 0.63 9.14
C ALA A 82 1.60 0.10 9.58
N GLY A 83 1.98 0.33 10.85
CA GLY A 83 3.18 -0.24 11.45
C GLY A 83 3.16 -1.75 11.48
N LEU A 84 2.06 -2.35 11.96
CA LEU A 84 1.89 -3.79 11.97
C LEU A 84 1.93 -4.38 10.56
N LEU A 85 1.21 -3.78 9.61
CA LEU A 85 1.19 -4.22 8.21
C LEU A 85 2.57 -4.13 7.56
N ALA A 86 3.32 -3.04 7.77
CA ALA A 86 4.67 -2.89 7.26
C ALA A 86 5.62 -3.97 7.83
N VAL A 87 5.47 -4.31 9.12
CA VAL A 87 6.23 -5.39 9.76
C VAL A 87 5.84 -6.76 9.19
N VAL A 88 4.55 -7.03 8.99
CA VAL A 88 4.09 -8.27 8.34
C VAL A 88 4.64 -8.38 6.92
N CYS A 89 4.58 -7.30 6.14
CA CYS A 89 5.14 -7.26 4.79
C CYS A 89 6.65 -7.46 4.78
N LYS A 90 7.38 -6.93 5.77
CA LYS A 90 8.81 -7.20 5.93
C LYS A 90 9.10 -8.70 6.02
N PHE A 91 8.36 -9.41 6.87
CA PHE A 91 8.55 -10.85 7.05
C PHE A 91 8.08 -11.66 5.83
N TYR A 92 7.01 -11.22 5.18
CA TYR A 92 6.45 -11.89 4.00
C TYR A 92 7.33 -11.73 2.76
N ALA A 93 7.71 -10.50 2.41
CA ALA A 93 8.51 -10.17 1.23
C ALA A 93 10.04 -10.24 1.48
N ALA A 94 10.46 -10.71 2.66
CA ALA A 94 11.86 -10.83 3.08
C ALA A 94 12.67 -9.51 2.90
N LEU A 95 12.10 -8.38 3.29
CA LEU A 95 12.72 -7.06 3.13
C LEU A 95 13.87 -6.88 4.13
N GLU A 96 15.10 -6.80 3.64
CA GLU A 96 16.30 -6.68 4.48
C GLU A 96 16.59 -5.24 4.91
N ARG A 97 16.25 -4.25 4.06
CA ARG A 97 16.57 -2.83 4.31
C ARG A 97 15.48 -2.15 5.15
N ALA A 98 15.90 -1.44 6.21
CA ALA A 98 14.99 -0.67 7.05
C ALA A 98 14.25 0.43 6.29
N GLU A 99 14.88 0.98 5.24
CA GLU A 99 14.30 2.00 4.36
C GLU A 99 12.99 1.53 3.69
N HIS A 100 12.94 0.28 3.22
CA HIS A 100 11.76 -0.30 2.59
C HIS A 100 10.59 -0.44 3.57
N ILE A 101 10.87 -0.75 4.83
CA ILE A 101 9.85 -0.88 5.88
C ILE A 101 9.22 0.49 6.18
N ILE A 102 10.07 1.52 6.28
CA ILE A 102 9.63 2.90 6.53
C ILE A 102 8.78 3.39 5.35
N GLU A 103 9.17 3.07 4.12
CA GLU A 103 8.40 3.41 2.93
C GLU A 103 7.02 2.72 2.91
N LEU A 104 6.96 1.41 3.22
CA LEU A 104 5.69 0.69 3.33
C LEU A 104 4.81 1.26 4.43
N PHE A 105 5.39 1.61 5.58
CA PHE A 105 4.68 2.24 6.69
C PHE A 105 3.97 3.52 6.23
N PHE A 106 4.71 4.45 5.60
CA PHE A 106 4.12 5.71 5.16
C PHE A 106 3.10 5.51 4.04
N ASN A 107 3.34 4.58 3.12
CA ASN A 107 2.37 4.22 2.09
C ASN A 107 1.07 3.69 2.68
N PHE A 108 1.14 2.69 3.57
CA PHE A 108 -0.05 2.12 4.20
C PHE A 108 -0.78 3.12 5.09
N TRP A 109 -0.05 3.93 5.86
CA TRP A 109 -0.65 4.95 6.71
C TRP A 109 -1.40 5.99 5.85
N ALA A 110 -0.76 6.52 4.82
CA ALA A 110 -1.38 7.47 3.91
C ALA A 110 -2.56 6.83 3.15
N ALA A 111 -2.45 5.56 2.77
CA ALA A 111 -3.52 4.82 2.12
C ALA A 111 -4.73 4.65 3.05
N LEU A 112 -4.54 4.29 4.32
CA LEU A 112 -5.62 4.19 5.30
C LEU A 112 -6.33 5.54 5.49
N VAL A 113 -5.57 6.63 5.59
CA VAL A 113 -6.13 8.00 5.69
C VAL A 113 -6.91 8.37 4.42
N LEU A 114 -6.35 8.09 3.25
CA LEU A 114 -6.98 8.35 1.96
C LEU A 114 -8.30 7.58 1.84
N HIS A 115 -8.30 6.28 2.12
CA HIS A 115 -9.51 5.45 2.10
C HIS A 115 -10.54 5.93 3.11
N ALA A 116 -10.13 6.31 4.32
CA ALA A 116 -11.03 6.87 5.33
C ALA A 116 -11.71 8.15 4.83
N PHE A 117 -10.95 9.04 4.18
CA PHE A 117 -11.49 10.25 3.58
C PHE A 117 -12.45 9.93 2.42
N CYS A 118 -12.09 9.01 1.52
CA CYS A 118 -12.96 8.56 0.43
C CYS A 118 -14.29 7.99 0.95
N PHE A 119 -14.24 7.12 1.97
CA PHE A 119 -15.46 6.57 2.57
C PHE A 119 -16.27 7.64 3.29
N MET A 120 -15.64 8.57 4.01
CA MET A 120 -16.35 9.68 4.64
C MET A 120 -17.11 10.52 3.61
N LEU A 121 -16.48 10.87 2.48
CA LEU A 121 -17.15 11.59 1.39
C LEU A 121 -18.29 10.76 0.78
N LEU A 122 -18.06 9.48 0.54
CA LEU A 122 -19.04 8.57 -0.05
C LEU A 122 -20.27 8.41 0.86
N PHE A 123 -20.08 8.11 2.15
CA PHE A 123 -21.16 8.02 3.12
C PHE A 123 -21.86 9.36 3.35
N GLY A 124 -21.12 10.47 3.39
CA GLY A 124 -21.69 11.81 3.49
C GLY A 124 -22.59 12.16 2.31
N PHE A 125 -22.16 11.83 1.08
CA PHE A 125 -22.99 12.01 -0.11
C PHE A 125 -24.29 11.18 -0.05
N PHE A 126 -24.19 9.90 0.32
CA PHE A 126 -25.38 9.06 0.48
C PHE A 126 -26.31 9.54 1.60
N SER A 127 -25.78 10.12 2.69
CA SER A 127 -26.62 10.67 3.77
C SER A 127 -27.42 11.91 3.37
N ILE A 128 -27.02 12.64 2.32
CA ILE A 128 -27.78 13.77 1.79
C ILE A 128 -28.92 13.29 0.88
N LEU A 129 -28.71 12.14 0.23
CA LEU A 129 -29.68 11.56 -0.71
C LEU A 129 -30.77 10.71 -0.04
N LEU A 130 -30.55 10.28 1.20
CA LEU A 130 -31.47 9.44 1.99
C LEU A 130 -32.35 10.30 2.90
#